data_AF-A0A357T2F4-F1
#
_entry.id   AF-A0A357T2F4-F1
#
_cell.length_a   1.000
_cell.length_b   1.000
_cell.length_c   1.000
_cell.angle_alpha   90.00
_cell.angle_beta   90.00
_cell.angle_gamma   90.00
#
_symmetry.space_group_name_H-M   'P 1'
#
loop_
_entity.id
_entity.type
_entity.pdbx_description
1 polymer ?
#
loop_
_entity_poly.entity_id
_entity_poly.type
_entity_poly.pdbx_seq_one_letter_code
_entity_poly.pdbx_strand_id
1 'polypeptide(L)'
;MKRYHLYPQFAGVLLLILLSLTGAGATESAMEHNISVNVPEALQIEVGDSALAFNLFSPNPDEKYPAASYPAYYTPTSVNKYVSIKLFSNCDKEWSLMIGGEADNGLKVQAIEWSLDQVSWFPLESLGQPMKRGGFTSNWLEIKVYFRLVMYGNEYAGNGEYKVRVFYNLSSL
;
A
#
# COMPACT_ATOMS: atom_id res chain seq x y z
N MET A 1 -62.14 -75.43 -33.46
CA MET A 1 -60.88 -74.66 -33.62
C MET A 1 -60.63 -73.85 -32.36
N LYS A 2 -59.58 -74.17 -31.59
CA LYS A 2 -59.26 -73.52 -30.29
C LYS A 2 -58.47 -72.22 -30.54
N ARG A 3 -58.93 -71.11 -29.95
CA ARG A 3 -58.25 -69.81 -29.96
C ARG A 3 -57.21 -69.77 -28.84
N TYR A 4 -55.96 -69.43 -29.16
CA TYR A 4 -54.93 -69.17 -28.17
C TYR A 4 -54.70 -67.66 -28.07
N HIS A 5 -55.05 -67.08 -26.93
CA HIS A 5 -54.76 -65.69 -26.61
C HIS A 5 -53.26 -65.56 -26.26
N LEU A 6 -52.52 -64.75 -27.02
CA LEU A 6 -51.17 -64.36 -26.64
C LEU A 6 -51.23 -63.50 -25.38
N TYR A 7 -50.50 -63.90 -24.35
CA TYR A 7 -50.42 -63.25 -23.06
C TYR A 7 -49.71 -61.88 -23.16
N PRO A 8 -50.30 -60.77 -22.64
CA PRO A 8 -49.71 -59.43 -22.69
C PRO A 8 -48.54 -59.21 -21.70
N GLN A 9 -48.12 -60.27 -21.01
CA GLN A 9 -47.20 -60.19 -19.87
C GLN A 9 -45.72 -60.15 -20.27
N PHE A 10 -45.40 -60.54 -21.52
CA PHE A 10 -44.03 -60.47 -22.06
C PHE A 10 -43.63 -59.07 -22.51
N ALA A 11 -44.58 -58.19 -22.83
CA ALA A 11 -44.28 -56.82 -23.26
C ALA A 11 -43.75 -55.95 -22.11
N GLY A 12 -44.24 -56.17 -20.88
CA GLY A 12 -43.82 -55.41 -19.70
C GLY A 12 -42.38 -55.72 -19.25
N VAL A 13 -41.96 -56.99 -19.37
CA VAL A 13 -40.61 -57.42 -19.00
C VAL A 13 -39.56 -56.86 -19.98
N LEU A 14 -39.89 -56.78 -21.27
CA LEU A 14 -38.99 -56.22 -22.28
C LEU A 14 -38.75 -54.72 -22.07
N LEU A 15 -39.79 -53.97 -21.65
CA LEU A 15 -39.70 -52.54 -21.36
C LEU A 15 -38.82 -52.25 -20.14
N LEU A 16 -38.89 -53.09 -19.09
CA LEU A 16 -38.07 -52.97 -17.89
C LEU A 16 -36.58 -53.25 -18.16
N ILE A 17 -36.27 -54.19 -19.06
CA ILE A 17 -34.89 -54.46 -19.49
C ILE A 17 -34.33 -53.27 -20.29
N LEU A 18 -35.13 -52.69 -21.19
CA LEU A 18 -34.73 -51.51 -21.98
C LEU A 18 -34.44 -50.27 -21.12
N LEU A 19 -35.19 -50.06 -20.02
CA LEU A 19 -34.97 -48.96 -19.09
C LEU A 19 -33.75 -49.17 -18.17
N SER A 20 -33.33 -50.41 -17.96
CA SER A 20 -32.11 -50.73 -17.18
C SER A 20 -30.81 -50.53 -17.96
N LEU A 21 -30.88 -50.46 -19.30
CA LEU A 21 -29.74 -50.23 -20.20
C LEU A 21 -29.42 -48.75 -20.44
N THR A 22 -30.29 -47.81 -20.05
CA THR A 22 -30.03 -46.37 -20.15
C THR A 22 -29.24 -45.81 -18.97
N GLY A 23 -28.77 -46.67 -18.05
CA GLY A 23 -27.82 -46.33 -17.00
C GLY A 23 -26.38 -46.24 -17.51
N ALA A 24 -26.14 -45.65 -18.68
CA ALA A 24 -24.83 -45.14 -19.02
C ALA A 24 -24.74 -43.77 -18.36
N GLY A 25 -24.10 -43.72 -17.19
CA GLY A 25 -23.76 -42.48 -16.54
C GLY A 25 -23.02 -41.59 -17.53
N ALA A 26 -23.72 -40.58 -18.05
CA ALA A 26 -23.08 -39.37 -18.50
C ALA A 26 -22.58 -38.66 -17.23
N THR A 27 -21.52 -39.20 -16.62
CA THR A 27 -20.53 -38.29 -16.06
C THR A 27 -20.00 -37.54 -17.27
N GLU A 28 -20.66 -36.45 -17.63
CA GLU A 28 -19.96 -35.34 -18.21
C GLU A 28 -18.85 -35.05 -17.21
N SER A 29 -17.66 -35.64 -17.44
CA SER A 29 -16.44 -35.00 -17.05
C SER A 29 -16.51 -33.65 -17.74
N ALA A 30 -17.11 -32.68 -17.06
CA ALA A 30 -16.85 -31.29 -17.34
C ALA A 30 -15.33 -31.23 -17.41
N MET A 31 -14.80 -31.11 -18.63
CA MET A 31 -13.38 -30.91 -18.84
C MET A 31 -13.06 -29.68 -18.01
N GLU A 32 -12.41 -29.90 -16.88
CA GLU A 32 -11.98 -28.83 -16.00
C GLU A 32 -10.97 -28.03 -16.81
N HIS A 33 -11.44 -26.93 -17.39
CA HIS A 33 -10.62 -26.06 -18.20
C HIS A 33 -9.72 -25.27 -17.24
N ASN A 34 -8.59 -25.88 -16.87
CA ASN A 34 -7.62 -25.28 -15.98
C ASN A 34 -6.88 -24.16 -16.71
N ILE A 35 -7.31 -22.91 -16.48
CA ILE A 35 -6.57 -21.72 -16.88
C ILE A 35 -5.51 -21.49 -15.80
N SER A 36 -4.24 -21.72 -16.12
CA SER A 36 -3.14 -21.26 -15.27
C SER A 36 -2.75 -19.84 -15.68
N VAL A 37 -2.80 -18.92 -14.72
CA VAL A 37 -2.33 -17.54 -14.89
C VAL A 37 -1.06 -17.41 -14.06
N ASN A 38 0.05 -17.09 -14.72
CA ASN A 38 1.30 -16.76 -14.04
C ASN A 38 1.35 -15.24 -13.84
N VAL A 39 1.21 -14.78 -12.60
CA VAL A 39 1.34 -13.36 -12.23
C VAL A 39 2.76 -13.15 -11.69
N PRO A 40 3.61 -12.33 -12.34
CA PRO A 40 4.94 -12.03 -11.83
C PRO A 40 4.90 -11.36 -10.46
N GLU A 41 5.86 -11.68 -9.60
CA GLU A 41 6.11 -10.93 -8.37
C GLU A 41 6.56 -9.49 -8.71
N ALA A 42 6.01 -8.54 -7.97
CA ALA A 42 6.25 -7.12 -8.13
C ALA A 42 6.23 -6.44 -6.75
N LEU A 43 7.29 -5.66 -6.50
CA LEU A 43 7.41 -4.75 -5.38
C LEU A 43 7.67 -3.35 -5.95
N GLN A 44 6.73 -2.44 -5.74
CA GLN A 44 6.73 -1.13 -6.39
C GLN A 44 6.38 -0.01 -5.42
N ILE A 45 6.95 1.17 -5.67
CA ILE A 45 6.67 2.39 -4.94
C ILE A 45 6.49 3.56 -5.91
N GLU A 46 5.46 4.36 -5.68
CA GLU A 46 5.29 5.68 -6.28
C GLU A 46 5.35 6.72 -5.17
N VAL A 47 6.14 7.76 -5.36
CA VAL A 47 6.30 8.85 -4.39
C VAL A 47 5.81 10.14 -5.05
N GLY A 48 4.95 10.87 -4.35
CA GLY A 48 4.56 12.22 -4.75
C GLY A 48 5.73 13.22 -4.62
N ASP A 49 5.43 14.51 -4.76
CA ASP A 49 6.45 15.55 -4.58
C ASP A 49 7.05 15.46 -3.16
N SER A 50 8.36 15.21 -3.09
CA SER A 50 9.11 15.01 -1.86
C SER A 50 9.98 16.21 -1.47
N ALA A 51 9.85 17.32 -2.19
CA ALA A 51 10.47 18.58 -1.83
C ALA A 51 9.60 19.32 -0.81
N LEU A 52 10.15 19.54 0.39
CA LEU A 52 9.49 20.28 1.46
C LEU A 52 10.18 21.63 1.62
N ALA A 53 9.38 22.65 1.89
CA ALA A 53 9.87 23.99 2.24
C ALA A 53 9.24 24.43 3.55
N PHE A 54 10.03 25.10 4.39
CA PHE A 54 9.59 25.74 5.63
C PHE A 54 10.04 27.19 5.61
N ASN A 55 9.11 28.10 5.31
CA ASN A 55 9.37 29.54 5.29
C ASN A 55 8.92 30.19 6.59
N LEU A 56 9.87 30.45 7.48
CA LEU A 56 9.66 31.10 8.77
C LEU A 56 9.29 32.59 8.64
N PHE A 57 9.63 33.27 7.54
CA PHE A 57 9.24 34.67 7.32
C PHE A 57 7.85 34.81 6.69
N SER A 58 7.30 33.72 6.17
CA SER A 58 5.91 33.62 5.72
C SER A 58 5.31 32.30 6.22
N PRO A 59 5.16 32.13 7.55
CA PRO A 59 4.68 30.89 8.15
C PRO A 59 3.21 30.64 7.81
N ASN A 60 2.69 29.45 8.14
CA ASN A 60 1.27 29.16 7.97
C ASN A 60 0.40 30.05 8.89
N PRO A 61 -0.90 30.27 8.60
CA PRO A 61 -1.73 31.27 9.29
C PRO A 61 -1.76 31.20 10.83
N ASP A 62 -1.58 30.00 11.41
CA ASP A 62 -1.60 29.76 12.85
C ASP A 62 -0.21 29.66 13.50
N GLU A 63 0.84 29.86 12.70
CA GLU A 63 2.24 29.75 13.11
C GLU A 63 2.88 31.15 13.14
N LYS A 64 3.74 31.40 14.12
CA LYS A 64 4.41 32.70 14.28
C LYS A 64 5.90 32.53 14.50
N TYR A 65 6.69 33.25 13.72
CA TYR A 65 8.13 33.37 13.91
C TYR A 65 8.54 34.84 14.15
N PRO A 66 9.40 35.14 15.12
CA PRO A 66 9.87 34.23 16.17
C PRO A 66 8.71 33.77 17.06
N ALA A 67 8.80 32.54 17.59
CA ALA A 67 7.80 31.98 18.47
C ALA A 67 7.84 32.64 19.85
N ALA A 68 6.70 32.63 20.56
CA ALA A 68 6.63 33.12 21.95
C ALA A 68 7.36 32.21 22.95
N SER A 69 7.48 30.92 22.63
CA SER A 69 8.14 29.89 23.44
C SER A 69 8.73 28.80 22.56
N TYR A 70 9.77 28.13 23.07
CA TYR A 70 10.43 27.00 22.42
C TYR A 70 10.35 25.72 23.29
N PRO A 71 10.33 24.51 22.70
CA PRO A 71 10.41 24.23 21.26
C PRO A 71 9.16 24.70 20.51
N ALA A 72 9.36 25.17 19.27
CA ALA A 72 8.31 25.62 18.38
C ALA A 72 8.26 24.71 17.15
N TYR A 73 7.05 24.44 16.67
CA TYR A 73 6.80 23.51 15.57
C TYR A 73 6.19 24.25 14.38
N TYR A 74 6.72 23.99 13.19
CA TYR A 74 6.25 24.59 11.95
C TYR A 74 5.95 23.50 10.94
N THR A 75 4.78 23.55 10.34
CA THR A 75 4.39 22.66 9.26
C THR A 75 4.94 23.15 7.92
N PRO A 76 5.14 22.28 6.91
CA PRO A 76 5.68 22.69 5.62
C PRO A 76 4.85 23.83 5.02
N THR A 77 5.50 24.85 4.49
CA THR A 77 4.87 25.95 3.74
C THR A 77 4.72 25.63 2.25
N SER A 78 5.29 24.52 1.78
CA SER A 78 5.06 23.97 0.43
C SER A 78 3.58 23.70 0.14
N VAL A 79 3.25 23.60 -1.15
CA VAL A 79 1.87 23.31 -1.63
C VAL A 79 1.32 22.05 -0.97
N ASN A 80 2.12 21.00 -0.91
CA ASN A 80 1.78 19.77 -0.21
C ASN A 80 2.26 19.85 1.25
N LYS A 81 1.36 19.54 2.19
CA LYS A 81 1.64 19.45 3.64
C LYS A 81 2.14 18.07 4.09
N TYR A 82 2.04 17.09 3.21
CA TYR A 82 2.49 15.72 3.42
C TYR A 82 3.00 15.14 2.11
N VAL A 83 3.84 14.11 2.20
CA VAL A 83 4.26 13.30 1.04
C VAL A 83 3.35 12.07 0.95
N SER A 84 2.79 11.83 -0.22
CA SER A 84 2.01 10.62 -0.49
C SER A 84 2.89 9.55 -1.10
N ILE A 85 2.82 8.34 -0.54
CA ILE A 85 3.50 7.16 -1.05
C ILE A 85 2.43 6.14 -1.43
N LYS A 86 2.52 5.56 -2.62
CA LYS A 86 1.75 4.38 -3.00
C LYS A 86 2.69 3.19 -3.06
N LEU A 87 2.33 2.11 -2.39
CA LEU A 87 3.12 0.89 -2.34
C LEU A 87 2.29 -0.28 -2.86
N PHE A 88 2.89 -1.09 -3.72
CA PHE A 88 2.31 -2.35 -4.16
C PHE A 88 3.29 -3.49 -3.92
N SER A 89 2.80 -4.59 -3.35
CA SER A 89 3.51 -5.85 -3.23
C SER A 89 2.55 -7.02 -3.44
N ASN A 90 2.84 -7.90 -4.39
CA ASN A 90 2.23 -9.23 -4.45
C ASN A 90 3.26 -10.33 -4.13
N CYS A 91 4.38 -9.95 -3.53
CA CYS A 91 5.44 -10.87 -3.13
C CYS A 91 5.04 -11.64 -1.85
N ASP A 92 5.55 -12.87 -1.73
CA ASP A 92 5.39 -13.68 -0.52
C ASP A 92 6.34 -13.24 0.62
N LYS A 93 7.35 -12.40 0.30
CA LYS A 93 8.34 -11.89 1.25
C LYS A 93 7.87 -10.61 1.95
N GLU A 94 8.36 -10.41 3.17
CA GLU A 94 8.21 -9.13 3.87
C GLU A 94 9.00 -8.03 3.13
N TRP A 95 8.45 -6.83 3.09
CA TRP A 95 9.12 -5.63 2.59
C TRP A 95 9.37 -4.64 3.73
N SER A 96 10.40 -3.82 3.55
CA SER A 96 10.74 -2.70 4.42
C SER A 96 10.81 -1.41 3.62
N LEU A 97 10.07 -0.41 4.08
CA LEU A 97 10.10 0.94 3.57
C LEU A 97 10.91 1.81 4.54
N MET A 98 11.96 2.42 4.02
CA MET A 98 12.83 3.34 4.74
C MET A 98 12.62 4.78 4.26
N ILE A 99 12.85 5.72 5.16
CA ILE A 99 12.80 7.17 4.91
C ILE A 99 14.13 7.79 5.31
N GLY A 100 14.65 8.72 4.50
CA GLY A 100 15.76 9.58 4.89
C GLY A 100 15.63 10.95 4.25
N GLY A 101 16.50 11.88 4.62
CA GLY A 101 16.48 13.17 3.96
C GLY A 101 17.75 13.99 4.13
N GLU A 102 17.76 15.09 3.40
CA GLU A 102 18.83 16.08 3.39
C GLU A 102 18.20 17.46 3.58
N ALA A 103 18.89 18.33 4.32
CA ALA A 103 18.46 19.68 4.57
C ALA A 103 19.52 20.68 4.11
N ASP A 104 19.07 21.76 3.47
CA ASP A 104 19.93 22.84 3.01
C ASP A 104 20.24 23.86 4.12
N ASN A 105 21.12 24.82 3.81
CA ASN A 105 21.34 26.04 4.59
C ASN A 105 21.80 25.83 6.04
N GLY A 106 22.53 24.75 6.31
CA GLY A 106 23.10 24.48 7.65
C GLY A 106 22.07 24.02 8.67
N LEU A 107 20.82 23.76 8.26
CA LEU A 107 19.84 23.10 9.10
C LEU A 107 20.28 21.65 9.34
N LYS A 108 20.32 21.23 10.61
CA LYS A 108 20.50 19.80 10.92
C LYS A 108 19.25 19.06 10.49
N VAL A 109 19.39 17.99 9.71
CA VAL A 109 18.24 17.20 9.24
C VAL A 109 17.35 16.70 10.38
N GLN A 110 17.92 16.44 11.56
CA GLN A 110 17.20 16.01 12.76
C GLN A 110 16.29 17.08 13.36
N ALA A 111 16.40 18.34 12.91
CA ALA A 111 15.41 19.37 13.24
C ALA A 111 14.09 19.15 12.48
N ILE A 112 14.09 18.33 11.42
CA ILE A 112 12.88 17.88 10.75
C ILE A 112 12.41 16.60 11.42
N GLU A 113 11.13 16.55 11.76
CA GLU A 113 10.47 15.35 12.23
C GLU A 113 9.43 14.88 11.21
N TRP A 114 9.22 13.57 11.14
CA TRP A 114 8.21 12.93 10.31
C TRP A 114 7.25 12.08 11.14
N SER A 115 6.05 11.84 10.60
CA SER A 115 5.01 11.06 11.27
C SER A 115 4.07 10.40 10.26
N LEU A 116 3.52 9.23 10.62
CA LEU A 116 2.47 8.55 9.85
C LEU A 116 1.05 8.84 10.38
N ASP A 117 0.94 9.31 11.62
CA ASP A 117 -0.32 9.48 12.35
C ASP A 117 -0.54 10.90 12.89
N GLN A 118 0.46 11.79 12.73
CA GLN A 118 0.54 13.14 13.31
C GLN A 118 0.58 13.20 14.84
N VAL A 119 0.77 12.05 15.50
CA VAL A 119 0.85 11.91 16.96
C VAL A 119 2.26 11.47 17.37
N SER A 120 2.77 10.43 16.72
CA SER A 120 4.10 9.87 16.94
C SER A 120 5.06 10.52 15.94
N TRP A 121 5.98 11.34 16.45
CA TRP A 121 6.93 12.09 15.64
C TRP A 121 8.35 11.54 15.85
N PHE A 122 9.08 11.39 14.75
CA PHE A 122 10.43 10.85 14.74
C PHE A 122 11.38 11.84 14.04
N PRO A 123 12.56 12.14 14.60
CA PRO A 123 13.57 12.91 13.91
C PRO A 123 13.97 12.24 12.60
N LEU A 124 14.17 13.04 11.55
CA LEU A 124 14.62 12.57 10.25
C LEU A 124 16.15 12.36 10.27
N GLU A 125 16.59 11.24 9.69
CA GLU A 125 18.00 10.87 9.58
C GLU A 125 18.51 10.98 8.15
N SER A 126 19.80 11.31 7.99
CA SER A 126 20.43 11.45 6.69
C SER A 126 20.77 10.13 6.01
N LEU A 127 20.99 9.05 6.77
CA LEU A 127 21.37 7.75 6.21
C LEU A 127 20.17 6.84 5.93
N GLY A 128 18.97 7.32 6.24
CA GLY A 128 17.73 6.55 6.17
C GLY A 128 17.46 5.74 7.44
N GLN A 129 16.20 5.65 7.81
CA GLN A 129 15.71 4.92 8.96
C GLN A 129 14.45 4.10 8.60
N PRO A 130 14.16 2.99 9.30
CA PRO A 130 12.96 2.21 9.07
C PRO A 130 11.69 3.05 9.32
N MET A 131 10.75 3.03 8.36
CA MET A 131 9.48 3.73 8.46
C MET A 131 8.31 2.78 8.65
N LYS A 132 8.23 1.75 7.79
CA LYS A 132 7.13 0.78 7.80
C LYS A 132 7.58 -0.55 7.23
N ARG A 133 7.02 -1.64 7.72
CA ARG A 133 7.15 -2.98 7.16
C ARG A 133 5.78 -3.54 6.81
N GLY A 134 5.76 -4.52 5.92
CA GLY A 134 4.54 -5.23 5.54
C GLY A 134 4.85 -6.39 4.60
N GLY A 135 3.81 -7.03 4.08
CA GLY A 135 3.94 -8.09 3.07
C GLY A 135 2.97 -7.83 1.92
N PHE A 136 2.35 -8.90 1.43
CA PHE A 136 1.32 -8.83 0.40
C PHE A 136 0.31 -7.68 0.62
N THR A 137 0.11 -6.88 -0.41
CA THR A 137 -0.92 -5.83 -0.49
C THR A 137 -1.94 -6.22 -1.55
N SER A 138 -3.22 -6.29 -1.19
CA SER A 138 -4.29 -6.65 -2.13
C SER A 138 -4.52 -5.63 -3.25
N ASN A 139 -4.06 -4.39 -3.06
CA ASN A 139 -4.05 -3.29 -4.03
C ASN A 139 -2.98 -2.28 -3.59
N TRP A 140 -2.84 -1.15 -4.30
CA TRP A 140 -2.03 -0.03 -3.86
C TRP A 140 -2.37 0.41 -2.43
N LEU A 141 -1.38 0.30 -1.55
CA LEU A 141 -1.40 0.83 -0.20
C LEU A 141 -0.98 2.30 -0.24
N GLU A 142 -1.89 3.20 0.13
CA GLU A 142 -1.57 4.63 0.25
C GLU A 142 -1.07 4.96 1.67
N ILE A 143 0.05 5.67 1.75
CA ILE A 143 0.69 6.10 2.99
C ILE A 143 0.91 7.61 2.90
N LYS A 144 0.44 8.34 3.92
CA LYS A 144 0.72 9.77 4.07
C LYS A 144 1.81 9.95 5.11
N VAL A 145 2.86 10.67 4.72
CA VAL A 145 3.97 11.03 5.61
C VAL A 145 3.91 12.53 5.88
N TYR A 146 3.64 12.88 7.13
CA TYR A 146 3.57 14.27 7.60
C TYR A 146 4.93 14.71 8.12
N PHE A 147 5.20 16.01 8.02
CA PHE A 147 6.48 16.59 8.43
C PHE A 147 6.26 17.83 9.29
N ARG A 148 7.24 18.13 10.14
CA ARG A 148 7.33 19.40 10.84
C ARG A 148 8.80 19.78 11.08
N LEU A 149 9.07 21.07 11.10
CA LEU A 149 10.33 21.64 11.55
C LEU A 149 10.22 21.96 13.05
N VAL A 150 11.20 21.52 13.82
CA VAL A 150 11.36 21.81 15.25
C VAL A 150 12.45 22.86 15.42
N MET A 151 12.12 23.94 16.10
CA MET A 151 13.06 25.01 16.47
C MET A 151 13.21 25.06 17.99
N TYR A 152 14.43 25.23 18.49
CA TYR A 152 14.74 25.33 19.92
C TYR A 152 15.11 26.75 20.38
N GLY A 153 15.24 27.69 19.44
CA GLY A 153 15.41 29.13 19.70
C GLY A 153 16.86 29.61 19.69
N ASN A 154 17.83 28.72 19.46
CA ASN A 154 19.25 29.06 19.30
C ASN A 154 19.71 29.00 17.83
N GLU A 155 18.83 28.64 16.91
CA GLU A 155 19.13 28.49 15.49
C GLU A 155 19.06 29.82 14.74
N TYR A 156 19.93 29.99 13.74
CA TYR A 156 19.90 31.13 12.84
C TYR A 156 19.03 30.81 11.62
N ALA A 157 17.94 31.56 11.44
CA ALA A 157 17.01 31.36 10.32
C ALA A 157 17.58 31.74 8.95
N GLY A 158 18.78 32.31 8.85
CA GLY A 158 19.38 32.70 7.57
C GLY A 158 18.44 33.56 6.74
N ASN A 159 17.96 32.99 5.64
CA ASN A 159 17.07 33.62 4.67
C ASN A 159 15.58 33.41 5.01
N GLY A 160 15.28 32.79 6.14
CA GLY A 160 13.94 32.42 6.60
C GLY A 160 13.38 31.14 5.97
N GLU A 161 13.95 30.65 4.87
CA GLU A 161 13.46 29.46 4.17
C GLU A 161 14.43 28.28 4.29
N TYR A 162 13.90 27.16 4.78
CA TYR A 162 14.59 25.87 4.79
C TYR A 162 13.99 24.94 3.75
N LYS A 163 14.84 24.33 2.94
CA LYS A 163 14.47 23.32 1.95
C LYS A 163 14.96 21.96 2.41
N VAL A 164 14.09 20.98 2.31
CA VAL A 164 14.35 19.61 2.72
C VAL A 164 13.97 18.70 1.58
N ARG A 165 14.89 17.80 1.22
CA ARG A 165 14.63 16.74 0.25
C ARG A 165 14.50 15.43 1.01
N VAL A 166 13.35 14.79 0.85
CA VAL A 166 13.10 13.47 1.45
C VAL A 166 13.22 12.40 0.37
N PHE A 167 13.83 11.27 0.72
CA PHE A 167 13.96 10.11 -0.14
C PHE A 167 13.46 8.85 0.56
N TYR A 168 13.04 7.88 -0.24
CA TYR A 168 12.47 6.63 0.24
C TYR A 168 13.17 5.47 -0.44
N ASN A 169 13.37 4.39 0.32
CA ASN A 169 13.92 3.15 -0.20
C ASN A 169 12.96 2.01 0.16
N LEU A 170 12.58 1.22 -0.84
CA LEU A 170 11.76 0.03 -0.67
C LEU A 170 12.61 -1.20 -1.00
N SER A 171 12.67 -2.14 -0.07
CA SER A 171 13.39 -3.39 -0.24
C SER A 171 12.58 -4.58 0.23
N SER A 172 12.80 -5.74 -0.41
CA SER A 172 12.40 -7.03 0.14
C SER A 172 13.39 -7.47 1.21
N LEU A 173 12.90 -8.11 2.26
CA LEU A 173 13.70 -8.76 3.30
C LEU A 173 13.99 -10.24 2.97
#